data_AF-A0A932CNI3-F1
#
_entry.id   AF-A0A932CNI3-F1
#
_cell.length_a   1.000
_cell.length_b   1.000
_cell.length_c   1.000
_cell.angle_alpha   90.00
_cell.angle_beta   90.00
_cell.angle_gamma   90.00
#
_symmetry.space_group_name_H-M   'P 1'
#
loop_
_entity.id
_entity.type
_entity.pdbx_description
1 polymer ?
#
loop_
_entity_poly.entity_id
_entity_poly.type
_entity_poly.pdbx_seq_one_letter_code
_entity_poly.pdbx_strand_id
1 'polypeptide(L)'
;MLRASAVAEQAGVPTASLVCEGFLGQAATTASGLGMPNLPAAKVPGHVDVQSAEELRKNILQVTLDAVVANLTRDPGEARAEVEPEPQEIVFEGTHDEVNRLFYENEWSDGLPIVPPTLEKVEEFLRFTDRDPEEVVGVLLPDNRKATAWNVAVNGVMAGCRPEYMPVLVALIEAMADPAYGVEHSGNTPGAETLISINGPIIQELGFNYEQGALRDGFQANTAIGRFWR
;
A
#
# COMPACT_ATOMS: atom_id res chain seq x y z
N MET A 1 -2.11 -15.25 0.88
CA MET A 1 -2.58 -16.59 0.42
C MET A 1 -2.34 -16.83 -1.08
N LEU A 2 -2.35 -15.82 -1.94
CA LEU A 2 -2.27 -16.01 -3.39
C LEU A 2 -0.90 -16.41 -3.96
N ARG A 3 0.19 -16.23 -3.22
CA ARG A 3 1.56 -16.53 -3.71
C ARG A 3 1.74 -17.99 -4.12
N ALA A 4 1.18 -18.92 -3.34
CA ALA A 4 1.24 -20.35 -3.68
C ALA A 4 0.47 -20.64 -4.98
N SER A 5 -0.69 -20.01 -5.16
CA SER A 5 -1.50 -20.15 -6.37
C SER A 5 -0.78 -19.57 -7.58
N ALA A 6 -0.17 -18.39 -7.45
CA ALA A 6 0.61 -17.78 -8.52
C ALA A 6 1.76 -18.67 -8.99
N VAL A 7 2.52 -19.28 -8.06
CA VAL A 7 3.60 -20.22 -8.40
C VAL A 7 3.08 -21.44 -9.17
N ALA A 8 1.94 -21.99 -8.76
CA ALA A 8 1.34 -23.14 -9.44
C ALA A 8 0.81 -22.78 -10.86
N GLU A 9 0.15 -21.64 -11.01
CA GLU A 9 -0.34 -21.16 -12.32
C GLU A 9 0.80 -20.85 -13.27
N GLN A 10 1.91 -20.25 -12.79
CA GLN A 10 3.13 -20.05 -13.58
C GLN A 10 3.75 -21.38 -14.03
N ALA A 11 3.55 -22.46 -13.28
CA ALA A 11 3.95 -23.80 -13.67
C ALA A 11 2.93 -24.51 -14.60
N GLY A 12 1.87 -23.81 -15.01
CA GLY A 12 0.80 -24.34 -15.86
C GLY A 12 -0.19 -25.25 -15.13
N VAL A 13 -0.27 -25.14 -13.79
CA VAL A 13 -1.21 -25.90 -12.96
C VAL A 13 -2.34 -24.97 -12.51
N PRO A 14 -3.59 -25.19 -12.96
CA PRO A 14 -4.73 -24.37 -12.55
C PRO A 14 -4.97 -24.39 -11.05
N THR A 15 -5.41 -23.25 -10.51
CA THR A 15 -5.65 -23.05 -9.08
C THR A 15 -7.01 -22.42 -8.80
N ALA A 16 -7.46 -22.52 -7.56
CA ALA A 16 -8.66 -21.83 -7.09
C ALA A 16 -8.45 -21.39 -5.64
N SER A 17 -8.12 -20.12 -5.45
CA SER A 17 -7.89 -19.59 -4.11
C SER A 17 -9.23 -19.28 -3.44
N LEU A 18 -9.54 -19.92 -2.31
CA LEU A 18 -10.73 -19.58 -1.54
C LEU A 18 -10.51 -18.26 -0.80
N VAL A 19 -11.34 -17.26 -1.09
CA VAL A 19 -11.19 -15.91 -0.54
C VAL A 19 -12.51 -15.47 0.07
N CYS A 20 -12.50 -15.16 1.38
CA CYS A 20 -13.65 -14.58 2.06
C CYS A 20 -14.06 -13.26 1.40
N GLU A 21 -15.36 -13.01 1.30
CA GLU A 21 -15.95 -11.89 0.53
C GLU A 21 -15.32 -10.53 0.84
N GLY A 22 -15.05 -10.24 2.12
CA GLY A 22 -14.42 -8.98 2.54
C GLY A 22 -12.96 -8.79 2.09
N PHE A 23 -12.31 -9.83 1.56
CA PHE A 23 -10.91 -9.81 1.13
C PHE A 23 -10.72 -9.94 -0.39
N LEU A 24 -11.81 -9.91 -1.17
CA LEU A 24 -11.72 -10.01 -2.63
C LEU A 24 -10.95 -8.84 -3.25
N GLY A 25 -11.12 -7.62 -2.74
CA GLY A 25 -10.34 -6.46 -3.19
C GLY A 25 -8.84 -6.67 -2.95
N GLN A 26 -8.45 -7.04 -1.73
CA GLN A 26 -7.06 -7.34 -1.39
C GLN A 26 -6.49 -8.49 -2.23
N ALA A 27 -7.30 -9.50 -2.54
CA ALA A 27 -6.91 -10.60 -3.42
C ALA A 27 -6.62 -10.09 -4.84
N ALA A 28 -7.46 -9.23 -5.40
CA ALA A 28 -7.23 -8.63 -6.72
C ALA A 28 -5.93 -7.81 -6.76
N THR A 29 -5.72 -6.92 -5.79
CA THR A 29 -4.47 -6.13 -5.70
C THR A 29 -3.23 -7.02 -5.58
N THR A 30 -3.29 -8.02 -4.68
CA THR A 30 -2.17 -8.97 -4.51
C THR A 30 -1.90 -9.75 -5.80
N ALA A 31 -2.95 -10.14 -6.53
CA ALA A 31 -2.81 -10.84 -7.81
C ALA A 31 -2.13 -9.97 -8.86
N SER A 32 -2.52 -8.70 -8.97
CA SER A 32 -1.88 -7.71 -9.83
C SER A 32 -0.40 -7.51 -9.47
N GLY A 33 -0.07 -7.33 -8.19
CA GLY A 33 1.33 -7.22 -7.74
C GLY A 33 2.19 -8.46 -8.03
N LEU A 34 1.57 -9.64 -8.11
CA LEU A 34 2.24 -10.88 -8.53
C LEU A 34 2.39 -11.01 -10.06
N GLY A 35 1.95 -10.01 -10.83
CA GLY A 35 1.95 -10.03 -12.30
C GLY A 35 0.86 -10.94 -12.88
N MET A 36 -0.15 -11.30 -12.09
CA MET A 36 -1.24 -12.20 -12.48
C MET A 36 -2.61 -11.59 -12.16
N PRO A 37 -3.00 -10.45 -12.77
CA PRO A 37 -4.25 -9.74 -12.45
C PRO A 37 -5.55 -10.56 -12.66
N ASN A 38 -5.48 -11.67 -13.40
CA ASN A 38 -6.56 -12.65 -13.59
C ASN A 38 -6.43 -13.90 -12.69
N LEU A 39 -5.58 -13.88 -11.65
CA LEU A 39 -5.35 -15.04 -10.79
C LEU A 39 -6.67 -15.54 -10.17
N PRO A 40 -7.04 -16.82 -10.35
CA PRO A 40 -8.37 -17.26 -9.98
C PRO A 40 -8.65 -17.25 -8.47
N ALA A 41 -9.70 -16.52 -8.08
CA ALA A 41 -10.26 -16.50 -6.74
C ALA A 41 -11.69 -17.04 -6.73
N ALA A 42 -12.02 -17.86 -5.73
CA ALA A 42 -13.35 -18.36 -5.49
C ALA A 42 -13.90 -17.73 -4.21
N LYS A 43 -14.97 -16.95 -4.34
CA LYS A 43 -15.60 -16.24 -3.22
C LYS A 43 -16.15 -17.23 -2.19
N VAL A 44 -15.76 -17.04 -0.93
CA VAL A 44 -16.42 -17.60 0.25
C VAL A 44 -17.31 -16.51 0.86
N PRO A 45 -18.64 -16.67 0.86
CA PRO A 45 -19.55 -15.69 1.47
C PRO A 45 -19.25 -15.49 2.97
N GLY A 46 -19.12 -14.23 3.40
CA GLY A 46 -18.80 -13.90 4.80
C GLY A 46 -17.42 -14.37 5.29
N HIS A 47 -17.16 -14.22 6.59
CA HIS A 47 -15.96 -14.76 7.23
C HIS A 47 -16.23 -16.18 7.75
N VAL A 48 -15.30 -17.12 7.58
CA VAL A 48 -15.52 -18.52 7.97
C VAL A 48 -15.77 -18.71 9.47
N ASP A 49 -15.06 -17.94 10.31
CA ASP A 49 -15.16 -18.05 11.78
C ASP A 49 -16.41 -17.42 12.40
N VAL A 50 -17.24 -16.70 11.62
CA VAL A 50 -18.50 -16.10 12.12
C VAL A 50 -19.74 -16.88 11.70
N GLN A 51 -19.58 -17.99 11.00
CA GLN A 51 -20.68 -18.81 10.47
C GLN A 51 -20.83 -20.10 11.27
N SER A 52 -22.07 -20.58 11.37
CA SER A 52 -22.29 -21.96 11.81
C SER A 52 -21.76 -22.94 10.75
N ALA A 53 -21.43 -24.17 11.16
CA ALA A 53 -20.98 -25.20 10.21
C ALA A 53 -22.02 -25.50 9.12
N GLU A 54 -23.32 -25.41 9.44
CA GLU A 54 -24.42 -25.59 8.48
C GLU A 54 -24.47 -24.45 7.45
N GLU A 55 -24.35 -23.21 7.92
CA GLU A 55 -24.34 -22.03 7.07
C GLU A 55 -23.13 -22.01 6.14
N LEU A 56 -21.93 -22.27 6.68
CA LEU A 56 -20.71 -22.37 5.88
C LEU A 56 -20.86 -23.46 4.80
N ARG A 57 -21.34 -24.65 5.17
CA ARG A 57 -21.56 -25.73 4.21
C ARG A 57 -22.52 -25.33 3.09
N LYS A 58 -23.63 -24.67 3.44
CA LYS A 58 -24.60 -24.16 2.47
C LYS A 58 -23.94 -23.15 1.52
N ASN A 59 -23.22 -22.17 2.06
CA ASN A 59 -22.55 -21.13 1.29
C ASN A 59 -21.49 -21.70 0.35
N ILE A 60 -20.69 -22.67 0.81
CA ILE A 60 -19.69 -23.34 -0.04
C ILE A 60 -20.37 -24.07 -1.20
N LEU A 61 -21.41 -24.86 -0.92
CA LEU A 61 -22.08 -25.67 -1.95
C LEU A 61 -22.87 -24.82 -2.96
N GLN A 62 -23.42 -23.68 -2.53
CA GLN A 62 -24.30 -22.85 -3.37
C GLN A 62 -23.57 -21.71 -4.11
N VAL A 63 -22.39 -21.31 -3.65
CA VAL A 63 -21.68 -20.15 -4.21
C VAL A 63 -20.24 -20.50 -4.57
N THR A 64 -19.47 -21.00 -3.60
CA THR A 64 -18.01 -21.18 -3.79
C THR A 64 -17.66 -22.32 -4.73
N LEU A 65 -18.39 -23.44 -4.66
CA LEU A 65 -18.08 -24.66 -5.42
C LEU A 65 -18.09 -24.41 -6.94
N ASP A 66 -19.08 -23.69 -7.44
CA ASP A 66 -19.18 -23.40 -8.87
C ASP A 66 -18.00 -22.57 -9.36
N ALA A 67 -17.55 -21.59 -8.56
CA ALA A 67 -16.36 -20.79 -8.86
C ALA A 67 -15.08 -21.64 -8.83
N VAL A 68 -14.93 -22.55 -7.86
CA VAL A 68 -13.79 -23.49 -7.81
C VAL A 68 -13.75 -24.37 -9.06
N VAL A 69 -14.88 -24.96 -9.45
CA VAL A 69 -14.96 -25.79 -10.66
C VAL A 69 -14.62 -24.96 -11.89
N ALA A 70 -15.18 -23.75 -12.04
CA ALA A 70 -14.89 -22.88 -13.15
C ALA A 70 -13.38 -22.55 -13.24
N ASN A 71 -12.77 -22.14 -12.12
CA ASN A 71 -11.35 -21.77 -12.04
C ASN A 71 -10.42 -22.93 -12.42
N LEU A 72 -10.76 -24.17 -12.06
CA LEU A 72 -9.92 -25.35 -12.35
C LEU A 72 -10.16 -25.97 -13.73
N THR A 73 -11.24 -25.58 -14.44
CA THR A 73 -11.65 -26.23 -15.69
C THR A 73 -11.73 -25.29 -16.89
N ARG A 74 -11.58 -23.98 -16.67
CA ARG A 74 -11.66 -22.95 -17.71
C ARG A 74 -10.47 -22.03 -17.61
N ASP A 75 -10.00 -21.56 -18.76
CA ASP A 75 -9.00 -20.50 -18.82
C ASP A 75 -9.64 -19.18 -18.36
N PRO A 76 -9.08 -18.49 -17.35
CA PRO A 76 -9.58 -17.18 -16.90
C PRO A 76 -9.44 -16.08 -17.97
N GLY A 77 -8.72 -16.33 -19.07
CA GLY A 77 -8.53 -15.39 -20.17
C GLY A 77 -7.57 -14.25 -19.82
N GLU A 78 -7.29 -13.36 -20.77
CA GLU A 78 -6.39 -12.23 -20.52
C GLU A 78 -7.02 -11.19 -19.59
N ALA A 79 -6.24 -10.73 -18.62
CA ALA A 79 -6.63 -9.61 -17.78
C ALA A 79 -6.67 -8.31 -18.59
N ARG A 80 -7.65 -7.45 -18.32
CA ARG A 80 -7.59 -6.05 -18.74
C ARG A 80 -6.69 -5.29 -17.78
N ALA A 81 -5.62 -4.70 -18.28
CA ALA A 81 -4.85 -3.73 -17.51
C ALA A 81 -5.72 -2.50 -17.25
N GLU A 82 -5.79 -2.07 -16.00
CA GLU A 82 -6.26 -0.71 -15.69
C GLU A 82 -5.23 0.27 -16.23
N VAL A 83 -5.72 1.36 -16.82
CA VAL A 83 -4.85 2.43 -17.35
C VAL A 83 -4.49 3.32 -16.17
N GLU A 84 -3.24 3.26 -15.74
CA GLU A 84 -2.71 4.17 -14.73
C GLU A 84 -2.16 5.44 -15.37
N PRO A 85 -2.24 6.58 -14.67
CA PRO A 85 -1.56 7.80 -15.09
C PRO A 85 -0.04 7.60 -15.18
N GLU A 86 0.59 8.33 -16.09
CA GLU A 86 2.05 8.33 -16.19
C GLU A 86 2.69 9.04 -14.97
N PRO A 87 3.94 8.72 -14.62
CA PRO A 87 4.67 9.47 -13.61
C PRO A 87 4.65 10.98 -13.91
N GLN A 88 4.37 11.79 -12.89
CA GLN A 88 4.27 13.27 -12.97
C GLN A 88 3.07 13.81 -13.77
N GLU A 89 2.18 12.94 -14.28
CA GLU A 89 0.93 13.38 -14.88
C GLU A 89 0.03 14.05 -13.83
N ILE A 90 -0.49 15.22 -14.17
CA ILE A 90 -1.44 15.93 -13.32
C ILE A 90 -2.82 15.30 -13.52
N VAL A 91 -3.21 14.44 -12.57
CA VAL A 91 -4.50 13.73 -12.59
C VAL A 91 -5.69 14.62 -12.27
N PHE A 92 -5.47 15.74 -11.56
CA PHE A 92 -6.52 16.67 -11.17
C PHE A 92 -5.95 18.03 -10.73
N GLU A 93 -6.62 19.12 -11.10
CA GLU A 93 -6.35 20.48 -10.62
C GLU A 93 -7.61 21.09 -10.03
N GLY A 94 -7.46 21.75 -8.87
CA GLY A 94 -8.57 22.40 -8.18
C GLY A 94 -8.15 23.05 -6.88
N THR A 95 -9.13 23.55 -6.13
CA THR A 95 -8.93 24.04 -4.76
C THR A 95 -8.53 22.90 -3.82
N HIS A 96 -7.97 23.25 -2.66
CA HIS A 96 -7.60 22.27 -1.63
C HIS A 96 -8.75 21.31 -1.28
N ASP A 97 -9.97 21.83 -1.14
CA ASP A 97 -11.15 21.03 -0.79
C ASP A 97 -11.60 20.14 -1.94
N GLU A 98 -11.46 20.58 -3.19
CA GLU A 98 -11.76 19.78 -4.38
C GLU A 98 -10.79 18.61 -4.54
N VAL A 99 -9.48 18.85 -4.37
CA VAL A 99 -8.47 17.80 -4.40
C VAL A 99 -8.74 16.78 -3.29
N ASN A 100 -8.98 17.25 -2.06
CA ASN A 100 -9.23 16.34 -0.95
C ASN A 100 -10.53 15.54 -1.13
N ARG A 101 -11.59 16.14 -1.68
CA ARG A 101 -12.81 15.40 -2.03
C ARG A 101 -12.52 14.26 -3.01
N LEU A 102 -11.74 14.51 -4.06
CA LEU A 102 -11.32 13.45 -4.99
C LEU A 102 -10.53 12.35 -4.28
N PHE A 103 -9.59 12.71 -3.41
CA PHE A 103 -8.78 11.74 -2.66
C PHE A 103 -9.64 10.88 -1.72
N TYR A 104 -10.67 11.44 -1.09
CA TYR A 104 -11.60 10.66 -0.28
C TYR A 104 -12.48 9.73 -1.14
N GLU A 105 -13.00 10.22 -2.27
CA GLU A 105 -13.84 9.43 -3.16
C GLU A 105 -13.11 8.22 -3.77
N ASN A 106 -11.78 8.33 -3.93
CA ASN A 106 -10.93 7.26 -4.46
C ASN A 106 -10.15 6.49 -3.37
N GLU A 107 -10.35 6.82 -2.08
CA GLU A 107 -9.61 6.21 -0.96
C GLU A 107 -8.07 6.34 -1.10
N TRP A 108 -7.59 7.46 -1.64
CA TRP A 108 -6.16 7.76 -1.87
C TRP A 108 -5.47 8.45 -0.69
N SER A 109 -6.15 8.55 0.47
CA SER A 109 -5.55 9.06 1.69
C SER A 109 -5.78 8.12 2.87
N ASP A 110 -5.04 8.36 3.95
CA ASP A 110 -5.17 7.68 5.24
C ASP A 110 -6.47 8.06 6.00
N GLY A 111 -7.47 8.60 5.32
CA GLY A 111 -8.71 9.11 5.90
C GLY A 111 -8.63 10.54 6.43
N LEU A 112 -7.46 11.19 6.33
CA LEU A 112 -7.26 12.61 6.66
C LEU A 112 -7.00 13.44 5.39
N PRO A 113 -7.16 14.78 5.45
CA PRO A 113 -6.81 15.63 4.33
C PRO A 113 -5.32 15.56 4.01
N ILE A 114 -4.98 15.48 2.74
CA ILE A 114 -3.60 15.58 2.27
C ILE A 114 -3.24 17.03 1.96
N VAL A 115 -1.95 17.34 2.00
CA VAL A 115 -1.44 18.53 1.34
C VAL A 115 -1.28 18.19 -0.14
N PRO A 116 -1.97 18.88 -1.08
CA PRO A 116 -1.87 18.56 -2.50
C PRO A 116 -0.42 18.57 -2.99
N PRO A 117 0.07 17.47 -3.57
CA PRO A 117 1.46 17.32 -4.01
C PRO A 117 1.68 18.00 -5.37
N THR A 118 1.67 19.33 -5.38
CA THR A 118 2.01 20.10 -6.58
C THR A 118 3.46 19.86 -6.99
N LEU A 119 3.76 19.93 -8.28
CA LEU A 119 5.13 19.75 -8.80
C LEU A 119 6.14 20.62 -8.07
N GLU A 120 5.80 21.88 -7.81
CA GLU A 120 6.63 22.83 -7.06
C GLU A 120 7.01 22.33 -5.66
N LYS A 121 6.05 21.78 -4.91
CA LYS A 121 6.33 21.23 -3.56
C LYS A 121 7.16 19.96 -3.62
N VAL A 122 6.94 19.12 -4.62
CA VAL A 122 7.73 17.91 -4.82
C VAL A 122 9.17 18.27 -5.19
N GLU A 123 9.38 19.25 -6.07
CA GLU A 123 10.68 19.80 -6.40
C GLU A 123 11.40 20.41 -5.19
N GLU A 124 10.68 21.05 -4.25
CA GLU A 124 11.27 21.51 -3.00
C GLU A 124 11.83 20.36 -2.16
N PHE A 125 11.11 19.24 -2.03
CA PHE A 125 11.61 18.05 -1.33
C PHE A 125 12.85 17.45 -2.01
N LEU A 126 12.85 17.41 -3.34
CA LEU A 126 13.96 16.84 -4.10
C LEU A 126 15.27 17.64 -3.94
N ARG A 127 15.22 18.90 -3.50
CA ARG A 127 16.43 19.70 -3.16
C ARG A 127 17.13 19.24 -1.88
N PHE A 128 16.49 18.40 -1.06
CA PHE A 128 17.02 17.86 0.19
C PHE A 128 17.57 16.43 0.05
N THR A 129 17.83 16.00 -1.18
CA THR A 129 18.50 14.73 -1.49
C THR A 129 19.36 14.89 -2.74
N ASP A 130 20.48 14.17 -2.79
CA ASP A 130 21.32 14.10 -4.00
C ASP A 130 20.90 12.97 -4.96
N ARG A 131 19.85 12.21 -4.59
CA ARG A 131 19.34 11.09 -5.39
C ARG A 131 18.60 11.58 -6.63
N ASP A 132 18.71 10.83 -7.71
CA ASP A 132 17.94 11.08 -8.93
C ASP A 132 16.43 10.86 -8.64
N PRO A 133 15.52 11.71 -9.12
CA PRO A 133 14.07 11.52 -8.91
C PRO A 133 13.54 10.16 -9.38
N GLU A 134 14.16 9.55 -10.40
CA GLU A 134 13.83 8.23 -10.92
C GLU A 134 14.59 7.09 -10.22
N GLU A 135 15.55 7.41 -9.34
CA GLU A 135 16.28 6.42 -8.56
C GLU A 135 15.32 5.58 -7.73
N VAL A 136 15.36 4.27 -7.94
CA VAL A 136 14.58 3.31 -7.17
C VAL A 136 15.23 3.12 -5.80
N VAL A 137 14.56 3.59 -4.76
CA VAL A 137 14.97 3.43 -3.35
C VAL A 137 14.70 1.99 -2.89
N GLY A 138 13.60 1.39 -3.36
CA GLY A 138 13.25 0.02 -3.04
C GLY A 138 12.05 -0.49 -3.86
N VAL A 139 11.74 -1.78 -3.72
CA VAL A 139 10.52 -2.39 -4.27
C VAL A 139 9.63 -2.81 -3.11
N LEU A 140 8.44 -2.22 -3.04
CA LEU A 140 7.48 -2.48 -1.96
C LEU A 140 6.58 -3.64 -2.35
N LEU A 141 6.77 -4.77 -1.67
CA LEU A 141 6.17 -6.06 -2.03
C LEU A 141 4.65 -6.22 -1.87
N PRO A 142 3.90 -5.40 -1.08
CA PRO A 142 2.44 -5.53 -1.04
C PRO A 142 1.79 -5.41 -2.42
N ASP A 143 2.28 -4.49 -3.25
CA ASP A 143 1.83 -4.28 -4.63
C ASP A 143 2.97 -4.41 -5.66
N ASN A 144 4.14 -4.87 -5.23
CA ASN A 144 5.34 -5.06 -6.05
C ASN A 144 5.73 -3.84 -6.90
N ARG A 145 5.54 -2.64 -6.34
CA ARG A 145 5.84 -1.37 -7.00
C ARG A 145 7.21 -0.84 -6.61
N LYS A 146 7.84 -0.15 -7.55
CA LYS A 146 9.06 0.63 -7.28
C LYS A 146 8.69 1.86 -6.48
N ALA A 147 9.39 2.10 -5.38
CA ALA A 147 9.39 3.37 -4.68
C ALA A 147 10.63 4.15 -5.13
N THR A 148 10.43 5.24 -5.87
CA THR A 148 11.50 6.14 -6.29
C THR A 148 11.64 7.34 -5.36
N ALA A 149 12.74 8.09 -5.48
CA ALA A 149 12.91 9.34 -4.75
C ALA A 149 11.74 10.33 -5.02
N TRP A 150 11.22 10.36 -6.25
CA TRP A 150 9.98 11.10 -6.57
C TRP A 150 8.78 10.62 -5.75
N ASN A 151 8.54 9.31 -5.65
CA ASN A 151 7.43 8.79 -4.85
C ASN A 151 7.57 9.13 -3.37
N VAL A 152 8.80 9.08 -2.83
CA VAL A 152 9.07 9.48 -1.44
C VAL A 152 8.73 10.95 -1.22
N ALA A 153 9.14 11.83 -2.14
CA ALA A 153 8.84 13.27 -2.05
C ALA A 153 7.32 13.55 -2.14
N VAL A 154 6.62 12.92 -3.09
CA VAL A 154 5.16 13.05 -3.24
C VAL A 154 4.43 12.65 -1.95
N ASN A 155 4.74 11.47 -1.40
CA ASN A 155 4.13 11.01 -0.15
C ASN A 155 4.51 11.89 1.05
N GLY A 156 5.75 12.39 1.08
CA GLY A 156 6.19 13.36 2.09
C GLY A 156 5.34 14.63 2.07
N VAL A 157 5.10 15.20 0.88
CA VAL A 157 4.21 16.36 0.72
C VAL A 157 2.81 16.02 1.23
N MET A 158 2.20 14.93 0.72
CA MET A 158 0.84 14.54 1.10
C MET A 158 0.65 14.39 2.61
N ALA A 159 1.64 13.81 3.29
CA ALA A 159 1.64 13.62 4.74
C ALA A 159 1.80 14.93 5.54
N GLY A 160 2.14 16.04 4.90
CA GLY A 160 2.42 17.33 5.56
C GLY A 160 3.82 17.40 6.17
N CYS A 161 4.76 16.62 5.67
CA CYS A 161 6.17 16.73 6.03
C CYS A 161 6.74 18.08 5.56
N ARG A 162 7.86 18.48 6.15
CA ARG A 162 8.68 19.55 5.59
C ARG A 162 9.75 18.95 4.68
N PRO A 163 10.22 19.69 3.65
CA PRO A 163 11.29 19.21 2.76
C PRO A 163 12.54 18.72 3.49
N GLU A 164 12.92 19.34 4.61
CA GLU A 164 14.10 18.94 5.41
C GLU A 164 14.01 17.51 5.96
N TYR A 165 12.81 16.90 5.97
CA TYR A 165 12.63 15.52 6.41
C TYR A 165 13.06 14.49 5.36
N MET A 166 13.26 14.90 4.11
CA MET A 166 13.54 14.01 2.98
C MET A 166 14.60 12.94 3.26
N PRO A 167 15.76 13.23 3.90
CA PRO A 167 16.74 12.20 4.22
C PRO A 167 16.20 11.10 5.15
N VAL A 168 15.34 11.46 6.11
CA VAL A 168 14.67 10.50 7.00
C VAL A 168 13.63 9.69 6.23
N LEU A 169 12.85 10.34 5.35
CA LEU A 169 11.82 9.67 4.54
C LEU A 169 12.45 8.62 3.62
N VAL A 170 13.56 8.95 2.95
CA VAL A 170 14.31 8.01 2.11
C VAL A 170 14.80 6.83 2.93
N ALA A 171 15.45 7.09 4.08
CA ALA A 171 15.95 6.02 4.96
C ALA A 171 14.84 5.10 5.48
N LEU A 172 13.64 5.64 5.72
CA LEU A 172 12.48 4.85 6.12
C LEU A 172 12.01 3.92 4.98
N ILE A 173 12.00 4.39 3.74
CA ILE A 173 11.63 3.55 2.60
C ILE A 173 12.69 2.49 2.32
N GLU A 174 13.97 2.78 2.50
CA GLU A 174 15.03 1.76 2.47
C GLU A 174 14.80 0.68 3.54
N ALA A 175 14.47 1.09 4.77
CA ALA A 175 14.16 0.17 5.86
C ALA A 175 12.89 -0.65 5.60
N MET A 176 11.86 -0.04 4.99
CA MET A 176 10.62 -0.71 4.60
C MET A 176 10.87 -1.78 3.52
N ALA A 177 11.77 -1.48 2.57
CA ALA A 177 12.15 -2.38 1.49
C ALA A 177 13.14 -3.48 1.92
N ASP A 178 13.75 -3.38 3.11
CA ASP A 178 14.63 -4.41 3.64
C ASP A 178 13.83 -5.71 3.87
N PRO A 179 14.24 -6.85 3.29
CA PRO A 179 13.56 -8.14 3.49
C PRO A 179 13.45 -8.58 4.95
N ALA A 180 14.32 -8.09 5.84
CA ALA A 180 14.24 -8.37 7.27
C ALA A 180 13.08 -7.65 7.98
N TYR A 181 12.58 -6.53 7.42
CA TYR A 181 11.40 -5.86 7.93
C TYR A 181 10.11 -6.61 7.55
N GLY A 182 10.05 -7.16 6.33
CA GLY A 182 8.94 -7.99 5.88
C GLY A 182 7.64 -7.22 5.62
N VAL A 183 7.71 -6.08 4.91
CA VAL A 183 6.57 -5.20 4.60
C VAL A 183 5.39 -5.93 3.94
N GLU A 184 5.65 -7.04 3.26
CA GLU A 184 4.63 -7.89 2.66
C GLU A 184 3.71 -8.60 3.67
N HIS A 185 4.02 -8.47 4.96
CA HIS A 185 3.24 -8.95 6.10
C HIS A 185 2.51 -7.82 6.85
N SER A 186 2.68 -6.57 6.43
CA SER A 186 1.94 -5.41 6.95
C SER A 186 0.44 -5.52 6.63
N GLY A 187 -0.40 -4.86 7.42
CA GLY A 187 -1.86 -4.93 7.28
C GLY A 187 -2.47 -6.27 7.69
N ASN A 188 -1.80 -7.04 8.55
CA ASN A 188 -2.31 -8.29 9.09
C ASN A 188 -3.45 -8.08 10.10
N THR A 189 -4.30 -9.11 10.29
CA THR A 189 -5.47 -9.05 11.17
C THR A 189 -5.17 -8.65 12.63
N PRO A 190 -4.05 -9.07 13.26
CA PRO A 190 -3.68 -8.57 14.60
C PRO A 190 -3.41 -7.06 14.68
N GLY A 191 -3.23 -6.36 13.55
CA GLY A 191 -2.95 -4.93 13.53
C GLY A 191 -1.53 -4.60 13.98
N ALA A 192 -0.53 -5.30 13.45
CA ALA A 192 0.86 -4.95 13.69
C ALA A 192 1.18 -3.58 13.08
N GLU A 193 1.77 -2.69 13.89
CA GLU A 193 2.13 -1.34 13.48
C GLU A 193 3.62 -1.06 13.67
N THR A 194 4.14 -0.15 12.85
CA THR A 194 5.57 0.16 12.83
C THR A 194 5.95 1.11 13.96
N LEU A 195 6.96 0.72 14.72
CA LEU A 195 7.65 1.62 15.63
C LEU A 195 8.89 2.19 14.94
N ILE A 196 8.84 3.47 14.60
CA ILE A 196 9.98 4.20 14.04
C ILE A 196 10.86 4.71 15.19
N SER A 197 12.13 4.33 15.21
CA SER A 197 13.13 4.82 16.16
C SER A 197 14.24 5.56 15.42
N ILE A 198 14.43 6.83 15.77
CA ILE A 198 15.43 7.71 15.14
C ILE A 198 16.40 8.17 16.22
N ASN A 199 17.70 8.19 15.90
CA ASN A 199 18.76 8.56 16.83
C ASN A 199 19.77 9.51 16.15
N GLY A 200 20.46 10.29 16.97
CA GLY A 200 21.56 11.17 16.54
C GLY A 200 21.17 12.65 16.50
N PRO A 201 22.09 13.54 16.07
CA PRO A 201 21.88 14.99 16.04
C PRO A 201 20.63 15.42 15.24
N ILE A 202 20.28 14.63 14.22
CA ILE A 202 19.14 14.87 13.33
C ILE A 202 17.80 15.05 14.06
N ILE A 203 17.62 14.41 15.22
CA ILE A 203 16.37 14.56 15.99
C ILE A 203 16.22 15.98 16.54
N GLN A 204 17.33 16.64 16.88
CA GLN A 204 17.34 18.02 17.34
C GLN A 204 17.23 18.98 16.17
N GLU A 205 17.97 18.72 15.09
CA GLU A 205 17.99 19.56 13.88
C GLU A 205 16.60 19.64 13.21
N LEU A 206 15.87 18.52 13.16
CA LEU A 206 14.55 18.43 12.55
C LEU A 206 13.41 18.73 13.52
N GLY A 207 13.71 18.95 14.80
CA GLY A 207 12.73 19.32 15.82
C GLY A 207 11.78 18.19 16.21
N PHE A 208 12.30 16.96 16.31
CA PHE A 208 11.55 15.86 16.91
C PHE A 208 11.36 16.09 18.40
N ASN A 209 10.23 15.62 18.93
CA ASN A 209 10.09 15.41 20.36
C ASN A 209 10.79 14.11 20.76
N TYR A 210 11.78 14.22 21.64
CA TYR A 210 12.56 13.09 22.15
C TYR A 210 12.70 13.10 23.68
N GLU A 211 12.02 14.02 24.36
CA GLU A 211 12.07 14.16 25.82
C GLU A 211 10.82 13.58 26.50
N GLN A 212 10.37 14.20 27.59
CA GLN A 212 9.17 13.81 28.32
C GLN A 212 7.94 13.91 27.43
N GLY A 213 7.22 12.80 27.29
CA GLY A 213 6.05 12.73 26.41
C GLY A 213 6.40 12.65 24.93
N ALA A 214 7.52 12.01 24.55
CA ALA A 214 7.96 11.84 23.16
C ALA A 214 6.89 11.35 22.16
N LEU A 215 5.88 10.61 22.64
CA LEU A 215 4.76 10.10 21.83
C LEU A 215 3.50 11.00 21.87
N ARG A 216 3.58 12.20 22.46
CA ARG A 216 2.46 13.15 22.45
C ARG A 216 2.32 13.87 21.12
N ASP A 217 1.11 14.31 20.84
CA ASP A 217 0.77 15.20 19.76
C ASP A 217 1.44 16.59 19.90
N GLY A 218 1.45 17.35 18.80
CA GLY A 218 1.92 18.74 18.76
C GLY A 218 3.28 18.96 18.11
N PHE A 219 4.02 17.90 17.76
CA PHE A 219 5.30 18.00 17.07
C PHE A 219 5.19 17.51 15.64
N GLN A 220 5.35 18.43 14.68
CA GLN A 220 5.15 18.13 13.26
C GLN A 220 6.05 16.98 12.77
N ALA A 221 7.31 16.89 13.21
CA ALA A 221 8.22 15.82 12.80
C ALA A 221 7.67 14.44 13.18
N ASN A 222 7.33 14.24 14.45
CA ASN A 222 6.78 12.98 14.95
C ASN A 222 5.45 12.63 14.24
N THR A 223 4.54 13.60 14.07
CA THR A 223 3.23 13.36 13.47
C THR A 223 3.30 13.11 11.96
N ALA A 224 3.97 13.99 11.21
CA ALA A 224 3.98 13.91 9.75
C ALA A 224 4.80 12.72 9.24
N ILE A 225 5.91 12.36 9.90
CA ILE A 225 6.70 11.18 9.51
C ILE A 225 5.98 9.89 9.88
N GLY A 226 5.31 9.85 11.04
CA GLY A 226 4.44 8.72 11.39
C GLY A 226 3.26 8.57 10.41
N ARG A 227 2.74 9.68 9.88
CA ARG A 227 1.70 9.69 8.85
C ARG A 227 2.22 9.25 7.48
N PHE A 228 3.39 9.74 7.08
CA PHE A 228 4.06 9.36 5.82
C PHE A 228 4.26 7.84 5.68
N TRP A 229 4.48 7.16 6.81
CA TRP A 229 4.70 5.71 6.81
C TRP A 229 3.45 4.89 6.45
N ARG A 230 2.25 5.41 6.72
CA ARG A 230 0.98 4.70 6.58
C ARG A 230 0.51 4.69 5.14
#